data_AF-A0AAN7M4C3-F1
#
_entry.id   AF-A0AAN7M4C3-F1
#
_cell.length_a   1.000
_cell.length_b   1.000
_cell.length_c   1.000
_cell.angle_alpha   90.00
_cell.angle_beta   90.00
_cell.angle_gamma   90.00
#
_symmetry.space_group_name_H-M   'P 1'
#
loop_
_entity.id
_entity.type
_entity.pdbx_description
1 polymer ?
#
loop_
_entity_poly.entity_id
_entity_poly.type
_entity_poly.pdbx_seq_one_letter_code
_entity_poly.pdbx_strand_id
1 'polypeptide(L)'
;MHKDSKYVLFLDDDVRLHPGTIGALTAEMVNRPEIFIQTGYPLDLPSGSLGSYCIYEYHMPCSMGFATGGKTFFLWCGCMMMHADDFRYDRYGVVSGLRDGGYLDDMTFAAITAI
;
A
#
# COMPACT_ATOMS: atom_id res chain seq x y z
N MET A 1 16.18 -9.00 -1.61
CA MET A 1 15.38 -9.44 -0.44
C MET A 1 16.00 -10.69 0.16
N HIS A 2 16.08 -10.79 1.50
CA HIS A 2 16.60 -11.98 2.18
C HIS A 2 15.70 -13.20 1.92
N LYS A 3 16.27 -14.41 1.87
CA LYS A 3 15.50 -15.63 1.56
C LYS A 3 14.49 -15.96 2.65
N ASP A 4 14.85 -15.69 3.90
CA ASP A 4 14.01 -16.00 5.07
C ASP A 4 12.99 -14.91 5.42
N SER A 5 12.93 -13.82 4.65
CA SER A 5 11.88 -12.81 4.80
C SER A 5 10.52 -13.41 4.49
N LYS A 6 9.58 -13.33 5.44
CA LYS A 6 8.19 -13.79 5.28
C LYS A 6 7.29 -12.76 4.58
N TYR A 7 7.57 -11.48 4.81
CA TYR A 7 6.80 -10.35 4.28
C TYR A 7 7.75 -9.32 3.66
N VAL A 8 7.21 -8.54 2.73
CA VAL A 8 7.84 -7.33 2.17
C VAL A 8 7.00 -6.14 2.60
N LEU A 9 7.66 -5.12 3.15
CA LEU A 9 7.08 -3.82 3.42
C LEU A 9 7.60 -2.85 2.36
N PHE A 10 6.71 -2.22 1.61
CA PHE A 10 7.02 -1.07 0.78
C PHE A 10 6.59 0.18 1.53
N LEU A 11 7.49 1.15 1.56
CA LEU A 11 7.36 2.35 2.35
C LEU A 11 7.95 3.48 1.53
N ASP A 12 7.24 4.60 1.44
CA ASP A 12 7.81 5.80 0.85
C ASP A 12 8.94 6.33 1.75
N ASP A 13 9.81 7.15 1.18
CA ASP A 13 10.95 7.71 1.90
C ASP A 13 10.57 8.95 2.73
N ASP A 14 9.39 9.53 2.51
CA ASP A 14 8.88 10.73 3.17
C ASP A 14 7.80 10.46 4.25
N VAL A 15 7.47 9.19 4.51
CA VAL A 15 6.47 8.84 5.53
C VAL A 15 7.06 8.79 6.94
N ARG A 16 6.25 9.25 7.90
CA ARG A 16 6.52 9.10 9.33
C ARG A 16 5.59 8.05 9.93
N LEU A 17 6.15 6.92 10.35
CA LEU A 17 5.39 5.84 10.97
C LEU A 17 5.23 5.99 12.48
N HIS A 18 4.07 5.62 12.99
CA HIS A 18 3.91 5.35 14.41
C HIS A 18 4.73 4.08 14.77
N PRO A 19 5.40 4.01 15.93
CA PRO A 19 6.24 2.86 16.29
C PRO A 19 5.51 1.49 16.26
N GLY A 20 4.19 1.49 16.49
CA GLY A 20 3.35 0.29 16.44
C GLY A 20 2.91 -0.15 15.04
N THR A 21 3.10 0.67 14.00
CA THR A 21 2.50 0.42 12.68
C THR A 21 2.98 -0.89 12.06
N ILE A 22 4.30 -1.13 12.03
CA ILE A 22 4.86 -2.36 11.42
C ILE A 22 4.39 -3.61 12.19
N GLY A 23 4.32 -3.53 13.51
CA GLY A 23 3.84 -4.61 14.36
C GLY A 23 2.36 -4.94 14.11
N ALA A 24 1.51 -3.93 14.02
CA ALA A 24 0.10 -4.09 13.69
C ALA A 24 -0.10 -4.69 12.29
N LEU A 25 0.66 -4.20 11.31
CA LEU A 25 0.60 -4.74 9.94
C LEU A 25 0.97 -6.22 9.92
N THR A 26 2.07 -6.59 10.59
CA THR A 26 2.55 -7.96 10.65
C THR A 26 1.57 -8.87 11.37
N ALA A 27 0.99 -8.42 12.50
CA ALA A 27 0.06 -9.21 13.28
C ALA A 27 -1.19 -9.61 12.46
N GLU A 28 -1.74 -8.68 11.67
CA GLU A 28 -2.90 -8.97 10.84
C GLU A 28 -2.56 -9.95 9.70
N MET A 29 -1.40 -9.78 9.04
CA MET A 29 -0.92 -10.71 8.01
C MET A 29 -0.62 -12.13 8.57
N VAL A 30 -0.31 -12.24 9.86
CA VAL A 30 -0.13 -13.54 10.55
C VAL A 30 -1.48 -14.17 10.88
N ASN A 31 -2.43 -13.39 11.37
CA ASN A 31 -3.76 -13.86 11.75
C ASN A 31 -4.63 -14.20 10.53
N ARG A 32 -4.35 -13.55 9.39
CA ARG A 32 -5.14 -13.64 8.16
C ARG A 32 -4.23 -13.83 6.94
N PRO A 33 -3.68 -15.04 6.76
CA PRO A 33 -2.75 -15.35 5.69
C PRO A 33 -3.40 -15.33 4.29
N GLU A 34 -4.73 -15.18 4.20
CA GLU A 34 -5.43 -14.98 2.93
C GLU A 34 -5.34 -13.54 2.41
N ILE A 35 -4.86 -12.59 3.23
CA ILE A 35 -4.67 -11.21 2.80
C ILE A 35 -3.54 -11.16 1.79
N PHE A 36 -3.87 -10.76 0.56
CA PHE A 36 -2.89 -10.59 -0.49
C PHE A 36 -1.96 -9.39 -0.22
N ILE A 37 -2.55 -8.21 0.03
CA ILE A 37 -1.85 -6.97 0.35
C ILE A 37 -2.61 -6.25 1.45
N GLN A 38 -1.88 -5.72 2.43
CA GLN A 38 -2.41 -4.81 3.44
C GLN A 38 -1.75 -3.45 3.33
N THR A 39 -2.51 -2.37 3.50
CA THR A 39 -1.98 -1.00 3.45
C THR A 39 -2.41 -0.19 4.67
N GLY A 40 -1.58 0.77 5.07
CA GLY A 40 -1.92 1.80 6.04
C GLY A 40 -2.18 3.13 5.33
N TYR A 41 -3.23 3.85 5.75
CA TYR A 41 -3.57 5.16 5.20
C TYR A 41 -3.34 6.28 6.22
N PRO A 42 -2.90 7.47 5.80
CA PRO A 42 -2.96 8.64 6.64
C PRO A 42 -4.43 8.99 6.94
N LEU A 43 -4.70 9.41 8.17
CA LEU A 43 -5.99 10.00 8.52
C LEU A 43 -5.87 11.52 8.40
N ASP A 44 -6.39 12.08 7.32
CA ASP A 44 -6.50 13.53 7.15
C ASP A 44 -7.78 14.04 7.81
N LEU A 45 -7.63 14.89 8.82
CA LEU A 45 -8.76 15.57 9.44
C LEU A 45 -9.07 16.85 8.64
N PRO A 46 -10.27 17.00 8.07
CA PRO A 46 -10.59 18.19 7.28
C PRO A 46 -10.61 19.44 8.16
N SER A 47 -9.89 20.49 7.72
CA SER A 47 -9.84 21.79 8.43
C SER A 47 -11.02 22.72 8.10
N GLY A 48 -11.95 22.28 7.23
CA GLY A 48 -13.06 23.10 6.73
C GLY A 48 -12.68 24.08 5.61
N SER A 49 -11.41 24.14 5.21
CA SER A 49 -10.97 24.93 4.05
C SER A 49 -11.31 24.24 2.72
N LEU A 50 -11.42 25.01 1.64
CA LEU A 50 -11.59 24.48 0.28
C LEU A 50 -10.46 23.52 -0.09
N GLY A 51 -9.21 23.84 0.28
CA GLY A 51 -8.06 22.96 0.04
C GLY A 51 -8.20 21.62 0.76
N SER A 52 -8.64 21.61 2.02
CA SER A 52 -8.93 20.35 2.74
C SER A 52 -10.09 19.58 2.14
N TYR A 53 -11.10 20.25 1.58
CA TYR A 53 -12.19 19.59 0.87
C TYR A 53 -11.70 18.89 -0.41
N CYS A 54 -10.89 19.58 -1.22
CA CYS A 54 -10.32 19.00 -2.44
C CYS A 54 -9.42 17.79 -2.16
N ILE A 55 -8.60 17.85 -1.10
CA ILE A 55 -7.76 16.72 -0.68
C ILE A 55 -8.64 15.56 -0.17
N TYR A 56 -9.69 15.85 0.61
CA TYR A 56 -10.61 14.81 1.07
C TYR A 56 -11.35 14.11 -0.08
N GLU A 57 -11.79 14.86 -1.09
CA GLU A 57 -12.41 14.30 -2.30
C GLU A 57 -11.43 13.40 -3.06
N TYR A 58 -10.16 13.81 -3.17
CA TYR A 58 -9.08 13.01 -3.75
C TYR A 58 -8.82 11.72 -2.95
N HIS A 59 -8.86 11.77 -1.61
CA HIS A 59 -8.64 10.63 -0.71
C HIS A 59 -9.91 9.78 -0.47
N MET A 60 -11.07 10.19 -0.98
CA MET A 60 -12.32 9.49 -0.73
C MET A 60 -12.30 8.04 -1.24
N PRO A 61 -11.75 7.72 -2.43
CA PRO A 61 -11.59 6.34 -2.89
C PRO A 61 -10.78 5.46 -1.94
N CYS A 62 -9.73 6.02 -1.34
CA CYS A 62 -8.88 5.35 -0.36
C CYS A 62 -9.64 5.09 0.95
N SER A 63 -10.51 6.03 1.33
CA SER A 63 -11.33 5.95 2.54
C SER A 63 -12.48 4.96 2.42
N MET A 64 -12.97 4.67 1.20
CA MET A 64 -14.03 3.68 0.97
C MET A 64 -13.67 2.31 1.53
N GLY A 65 -12.39 1.89 1.42
CA GLY A 65 -11.93 0.62 1.98
C GLY A 65 -12.17 0.48 3.48
N PHE A 66 -12.03 1.56 4.25
CA PHE A 66 -12.38 1.57 5.68
C PHE A 66 -13.88 1.52 5.92
N ALA A 67 -14.66 2.23 5.10
CA ALA A 67 -16.12 2.27 5.21
C ALA A 67 -16.78 0.94 4.81
N THR A 68 -16.15 0.14 3.94
CA THR A 68 -16.68 -1.14 3.42
C THR A 68 -16.11 -2.38 4.10
N GLY A 69 -15.60 -2.25 5.34
CA GLY A 69 -15.14 -3.38 6.14
C GLY A 69 -13.69 -3.81 5.87
N GLY A 70 -12.82 -2.86 5.50
CA GLY A 70 -11.38 -3.07 5.37
C GLY A 70 -10.95 -3.78 4.08
N LYS A 71 -11.85 -3.90 3.09
CA LYS A 71 -11.56 -4.53 1.79
C LYS A 71 -11.77 -3.53 0.68
N THR A 72 -10.78 -3.40 -0.19
CA THR A 72 -10.78 -2.49 -1.33
C THR A 72 -10.12 -3.15 -2.54
N PHE A 73 -10.58 -2.80 -3.74
CA PHE A 73 -9.92 -3.12 -5.01
C PHE A 73 -8.97 -2.00 -5.45
N PHE A 74 -9.06 -0.85 -4.80
CA PHE A 74 -8.23 0.32 -5.02
C PHE A 74 -7.21 0.42 -3.88
N LEU A 75 -5.94 0.27 -4.22
CA LEU A 75 -4.82 0.32 -3.28
C LEU A 75 -3.99 1.56 -3.59
N TRP A 76 -3.93 2.47 -2.63
CA TRP A 76 -2.96 3.55 -2.64
C TRP A 76 -1.72 3.10 -1.87
N CYS A 77 -0.56 3.28 -2.49
CA CYS A 77 0.69 2.78 -1.95
C CYS A 77 1.38 3.83 -1.06
N GLY A 78 2.55 3.47 -0.55
CA GLY A 78 3.31 4.31 0.39
C GLY A 78 3.48 3.72 1.78
N CYS A 79 2.63 2.76 2.16
CA CYS A 79 2.84 1.87 3.30
C CYS A 79 2.09 0.56 3.09
N MET A 80 2.64 -0.36 2.30
CA MET A 80 1.99 -1.65 1.98
C MET A 80 2.83 -2.84 2.45
N MET A 81 2.16 -3.88 2.93
CA MET A 81 2.77 -5.15 3.30
C MET A 81 2.16 -6.29 2.47
N MET A 82 3.02 -7.17 1.94
CA MET A 82 2.61 -8.37 1.19
C MET A 82 3.45 -9.58 1.57
N HIS A 83 2.96 -10.78 1.22
CA HIS A 83 3.74 -12.00 1.37
C HIS A 83 4.99 -11.98 0.47
N ALA A 84 6.14 -12.29 1.07
CA ALA A 84 7.42 -12.23 0.36
C ALA A 84 7.50 -13.24 -0.78
N ASP A 85 6.90 -14.41 -0.64
CA ASP A 85 6.86 -15.41 -1.70
C ASP A 85 6.04 -14.94 -2.90
N ASP A 86 4.91 -14.29 -2.65
CA ASP A 86 4.03 -13.79 -3.70
C ASP A 86 4.73 -12.72 -4.54
N PHE A 87 5.54 -11.88 -3.90
CA PHE A 87 6.42 -10.94 -4.58
C PHE A 87 7.59 -11.64 -5.28
N ARG A 88 8.31 -12.52 -4.57
CA ARG A 88 9.55 -13.16 -5.06
C ARG A 88 9.30 -14.02 -6.30
N TYR A 89 8.18 -14.72 -6.33
CA TYR A 89 7.80 -15.63 -7.41
C TYR A 89 6.77 -15.01 -8.37
N ASP A 90 6.49 -13.71 -8.21
CA ASP A 90 5.53 -12.97 -9.03
C ASP A 90 4.17 -13.69 -9.21
N ARG A 91 3.65 -14.29 -8.13
CA ARG A 91 2.51 -15.21 -8.20
C ARG A 91 1.22 -14.56 -8.71
N TYR A 92 1.12 -13.24 -8.57
CA TYR A 92 -0.03 -12.44 -8.98
C TYR A 92 0.32 -11.38 -10.01
N GLY A 93 1.49 -11.47 -10.66
CA GLY A 93 1.90 -10.53 -11.70
C GLY A 93 2.20 -9.10 -11.21
N VAL A 94 2.50 -8.91 -9.92
CA VAL A 94 2.85 -7.59 -9.37
C VAL A 94 4.19 -7.12 -9.92
N VAL A 95 5.19 -8.00 -9.98
CA VAL A 95 6.54 -7.66 -10.44
C VAL A 95 6.56 -7.45 -11.95
N SER A 96 5.93 -8.35 -12.71
CA SER A 96 5.77 -8.18 -14.17
C SER A 96 4.96 -6.93 -14.48
N GLY A 97 3.82 -6.74 -13.83
CA GLY A 97 2.98 -5.54 -14.00
C GLY A 97 3.77 -4.25 -13.79
N LEU A 98 4.53 -4.13 -12.69
CA LEU A 98 5.38 -2.95 -12.44
C LEU A 98 6.51 -2.78 -13.46
N ARG A 99 7.08 -3.87 -13.99
CA ARG A 99 8.13 -3.82 -15.03
C ARG A 99 7.59 -3.42 -16.39
N ASP A 100 6.37 -3.84 -16.71
CA ASP A 100 5.74 -3.67 -18.02
C ASP A 100 4.96 -2.34 -18.12
N GLY A 101 5.38 -1.33 -17.35
CA GLY A 101 4.79 0.02 -17.37
C GLY A 101 3.55 0.18 -16.50
N GLY A 102 3.25 -0.79 -15.63
CA GLY A 102 2.23 -0.65 -14.60
C GLY A 102 2.57 0.50 -13.64
N TYR A 103 1.51 1.15 -13.17
CA TYR A 103 1.59 2.28 -12.25
C TYR A 103 1.01 1.89 -10.90
N LEU A 104 1.66 2.34 -9.84
CA LEU A 104 1.23 2.17 -8.48
C LEU A 104 1.31 3.55 -7.83
N ASP A 105 0.13 4.15 -7.62
CA ASP A 105 0.02 5.51 -7.12
C ASP A 105 0.64 5.60 -5.71
N ASP A 106 1.37 6.69 -5.47
CA ASP A 106 2.25 6.98 -4.33
C ASP A 106 3.58 6.18 -4.17
N MET A 107 3.85 5.10 -4.92
CA MET A 107 5.26 4.70 -5.09
C MET A 107 5.86 5.56 -6.20
N THR A 108 6.76 6.50 -5.86
CA THR A 108 7.51 7.32 -6.84
C THR A 108 8.51 6.47 -7.62
N PHE A 109 8.01 5.49 -8.36
CA PHE A 109 8.75 4.62 -9.26
C PHE A 109 7.85 4.29 -10.46
N ALA A 110 7.68 5.25 -11.36
CA ALA A 110 7.38 4.91 -12.74
C ALA A 110 8.59 4.13 -13.26
N ALA A 111 8.44 2.83 -13.55
CA ALA A 111 9.47 2.10 -14.27
C ALA A 111 9.66 2.79 -15.62
N ILE A 112 10.74 3.56 -15.75
CA ILE A 112 11.18 4.10 -17.02
C ILE A 112 11.57 2.89 -17.87
N THR A 113 10.63 2.34 -18.63
CA THR A 113 10.95 1.65 -19.87
C THR A 113 11.34 2.74 -20.86
N ALA A 114 12.60 3.16 -20.80
CA ALA A 114 13.25 3.73 -21.96
C ALA A 114 13.70 2.56 -22.84
N ILE A 115 13.25 2.58 -24.09
CA ILE A 115 13.78 1.76 -25.19
C ILE A 115 15.28 2.00 -25.32
#